data_AF-A0A2E3XTW9-F1
#
_entry.id   AF-A0A2E3XTW9-F1
#
_cell.length_a   1.000
_cell.length_b   1.000
_cell.length_c   1.000
_cell.angle_alpha   90.00
_cell.angle_beta   90.00
_cell.angle_gamma   90.00
#
_symmetry.space_group_name_H-M   'P 1'
#
loop_
_entity.id
_entity.type
_entity.pdbx_description
1 polymer ?
#
loop_
_entity_poly.entity_id
_entity_poly.type
_entity_poly.pdbx_seq_one_letter_code
_entity_poly.pdbx_strand_id
1 'polypeptide(L)'
;MNHGRFFKMISRMLDMKSKFTSVFSLLSFSFLIMVSISKVNASEGDTYSFTWLDPDKEVYVLQNRKFRKKNRAHISLGAGITASGAFVDSKNFQGRLGYFFREEWGFEAIYSINNGEENDTASSVRNNGGTGSVPFRRIVDSYMGGMVLWSPFYSKINTFNKIVYVDWIIGLGVAQLEETNNQLELTTFNNDPTPTTENHTGLMWDIGMKFYLDQNFDAKIDLTAIHYKADQPNSNGDTKSSYYSNWDVTFSVGYSF
;
A
#
# COMPACT_ATOMS: atom_id res chain seq x y z
N MET A 1 27.58 17.11 44.13
CA MET A 1 27.30 16.68 42.73
C MET A 1 25.89 16.12 42.60
N ASN A 2 24.84 16.95 42.50
CA ASN A 2 23.47 16.45 42.25
C ASN A 2 22.58 17.38 41.39
N HIS A 3 23.10 18.52 40.92
CA HIS A 3 22.34 19.46 40.08
C HIS A 3 22.05 18.95 38.66
N GLY A 4 22.91 18.10 38.09
CA GLY A 4 22.72 17.59 36.72
C GLY A 4 21.55 16.62 36.54
N ARG A 5 21.17 15.88 37.58
CA ARG A 5 20.07 14.90 37.51
C ARG A 5 18.69 15.57 37.49
N PHE A 6 18.54 16.67 38.25
CA PHE A 6 17.29 17.43 38.31
C PHE A 6 17.01 18.16 36.97
N PHE A 7 18.04 18.76 36.37
CA PHE A 7 17.92 19.42 35.06
C PHE A 7 17.58 18.43 33.93
N LYS A 8 18.17 17.22 33.96
CA LYS A 8 17.89 16.15 32.99
C LYS A 8 16.45 15.60 33.11
N MET A 9 15.89 15.58 34.33
CA MET A 9 14.51 15.18 34.56
C MET A 9 13.51 16.23 34.04
N ILE A 10 13.75 17.51 34.29
CA ILE A 10 12.91 18.61 33.78
C ILE A 10 12.94 18.66 32.25
N SER A 11 14.12 18.52 31.64
CA SER A 11 14.27 18.45 30.19
C SER A 11 13.49 17.27 29.57
N ARG A 12 13.52 16.08 30.18
CA ARG A 12 12.71 14.93 29.74
C ARG A 12 11.21 15.16 29.88
N MET A 13 10.76 15.82 30.94
CA MET A 13 9.34 16.13 31.12
C MET A 13 8.84 17.16 30.09
N LEU A 14 9.67 18.13 29.71
CA LEU A 14 9.33 19.12 28.67
C LEU A 14 9.25 18.47 27.27
N ASP A 15 10.19 17.59 26.94
CA ASP A 15 10.20 16.85 25.67
C ASP A 15 8.99 15.89 25.57
N MET A 16 8.61 15.25 26.68
CA MET A 16 7.44 14.37 26.75
C MET A 16 6.12 15.13 26.56
N LYS A 17 6.00 16.35 27.12
CA LYS A 17 4.83 17.21 26.90
C LYS A 17 4.72 17.67 25.44
N SER A 18 5.85 18.06 24.82
CA SER A 18 5.89 18.46 23.42
C SER A 18 5.47 17.33 22.48
N LYS A 19 6.01 16.12 22.69
CA LYS A 19 5.62 14.92 21.94
C LYS A 19 4.16 14.56 22.12
N PHE A 20 3.64 14.66 23.35
CA PHE A 20 2.22 14.40 23.63
C PHE A 20 1.30 15.39 22.92
N THR A 21 1.65 16.68 22.91
CA THR A 21 0.88 17.70 22.17
C THR A 21 0.92 17.49 20.65
N SER A 22 2.05 17.05 20.10
CA SER A 22 2.17 16.75 18.67
C SER A 22 1.42 15.48 18.25
N VAL A 23 1.41 14.44 19.09
CA VAL A 23 0.63 13.22 18.82
C VAL A 23 -0.88 13.51 18.91
N PHE A 24 -1.29 14.31 19.89
CA PHE A 24 -2.68 14.72 20.04
C PHE A 24 -3.17 15.58 18.88
N SER A 25 -2.34 16.51 18.38
CA SER A 25 -2.72 17.33 17.20
C SER A 25 -2.84 16.50 15.93
N LEU A 26 -1.94 15.54 15.71
CA LEU A 26 -2.01 14.58 14.59
C LEU A 26 -3.28 13.72 14.64
N LEU A 27 -3.64 13.20 15.81
CA LEU A 27 -4.87 12.42 16.01
C LEU A 27 -6.12 13.28 15.76
N SER A 28 -6.14 14.51 16.27
CA SER A 28 -7.26 15.43 16.07
C SER A 28 -7.41 15.84 14.59
N PHE A 29 -6.30 16.03 13.88
CA PHE A 29 -6.32 16.31 12.45
C PHE A 29 -6.78 15.11 11.61
N SER A 30 -6.33 13.90 11.95
CA SER A 30 -6.81 12.66 11.31
C SER A 30 -8.30 12.43 11.54
N PHE A 31 -8.79 12.70 12.76
CA PHE A 31 -10.22 12.64 13.08
C PHE A 31 -11.03 13.67 12.28
N LEU A 32 -10.54 14.90 12.13
CA LEU A 32 -11.19 15.94 11.33
C LEU A 32 -11.29 15.56 9.84
N ILE A 33 -10.25 14.91 9.29
CA ILE A 33 -10.27 14.38 7.91
C ILE A 33 -11.33 13.29 7.78
N MET A 34 -11.40 12.33 8.71
CA MET A 34 -12.43 11.29 8.68
C MET A 34 -13.84 11.85 8.76
N VAL A 35 -14.09 12.85 9.63
CA VAL A 35 -15.40 13.50 9.74
C VAL A 35 -15.77 14.24 8.46
N SER A 36 -14.80 14.80 7.74
CA SER A 36 -15.02 15.52 6.47
C SER A 36 -15.35 14.59 5.29
N ILE A 37 -14.92 13.33 5.32
CA ILE A 37 -15.20 12.33 4.26
C ILE A 37 -16.65 11.80 4.35
N SER A 38 -17.34 11.98 5.47
CA SER A 38 -18.71 11.49 5.71
C SER A 38 -19.76 11.94 4.68
N LYS A 39 -19.46 12.99 3.88
CA LYS A 39 -20.37 13.55 2.87
C LYS A 39 -20.05 13.15 1.43
N VAL A 40 -19.06 12.28 1.20
CA VAL A 40 -18.73 11.76 -0.14
C VAL A 40 -19.08 10.28 -0.22
N ASN A 41 -20.36 9.97 0.03
CA ASN A 41 -20.94 8.67 -0.24
C ASN A 41 -21.99 8.88 -1.34
N ALA A 42 -21.86 8.10 -2.42
CA ALA A 42 -22.78 8.12 -3.55
C ALA A 42 -23.12 6.67 -3.90
N SER A 43 -24.04 6.10 -3.12
CA SER A 43 -24.65 4.79 -3.39
C SER A 43 -25.91 4.96 -4.24
N GLU A 44 -26.37 3.88 -4.89
CA GLU A 44 -27.56 3.88 -5.76
C GLU A 44 -28.86 4.35 -5.06
N GLY A 45 -28.88 4.35 -3.72
CA GLY A 45 -30.02 4.80 -2.90
C GLY A 45 -29.89 6.20 -2.31
N ASP A 46 -28.80 6.92 -2.54
CA ASP A 46 -28.57 8.21 -1.90
C ASP A 46 -29.32 9.35 -2.62
N THR A 47 -30.13 10.11 -1.87
CA THR A 47 -30.87 11.27 -2.37
C THR A 47 -29.94 12.48 -2.50
N TYR A 48 -29.86 13.04 -3.70
CA TYR A 48 -29.13 14.29 -3.91
C TYR A 48 -30.04 15.48 -3.62
N SER A 49 -29.70 16.30 -2.62
CA SER A 49 -30.34 17.60 -2.44
C SER A 49 -29.66 18.62 -3.37
N PHE A 50 -30.22 18.81 -4.56
CA PHE A 50 -29.79 19.89 -5.42
C PHE A 50 -30.32 21.22 -4.84
N THR A 51 -29.44 22.07 -4.31
CA THR A 51 -29.81 23.38 -3.73
C THR A 51 -30.46 24.37 -4.71
N TRP A 52 -30.45 24.03 -6.01
CA TRP A 52 -31.08 24.81 -7.09
C TRP A 52 -32.37 24.19 -7.61
N LEU A 53 -32.75 22.99 -7.14
CA LEU A 53 -34.06 22.40 -7.36
C LEU A 53 -34.95 22.68 -6.14
N ASP A 54 -36.25 22.69 -6.40
CA ASP A 54 -37.32 22.80 -5.42
C ASP A 54 -37.09 21.83 -4.24
N PRO A 55 -37.00 22.30 -2.98
CA PRO A 55 -36.67 21.47 -1.80
C PRO A 55 -37.61 20.27 -1.60
N ASP A 56 -38.83 20.35 -2.14
CA ASP A 56 -39.88 19.35 -1.99
C ASP A 56 -39.76 18.18 -3.00
N LYS A 57 -38.72 18.18 -3.85
CA LYS A 57 -38.50 17.14 -4.86
C LYS A 57 -37.25 16.34 -4.59
N GLU A 58 -37.44 15.11 -4.09
CA GLU A 58 -36.38 14.10 -4.01
C GLU A 58 -36.03 13.61 -5.42
N VAL A 59 -34.79 13.88 -5.85
CA VAL A 59 -34.26 13.37 -7.12
C VAL A 59 -33.31 12.21 -6.82
N TYR A 60 -33.75 11.00 -7.16
CA TYR A 60 -32.91 9.81 -7.10
C TYR A 60 -32.03 9.76 -8.36
N VAL A 61 -30.72 9.77 -8.19
CA VAL A 61 -29.80 9.50 -9.30
C VAL A 61 -29.72 7.97 -9.45
N LEU A 62 -30.51 7.42 -10.36
CA LEU A 62 -30.37 6.03 -10.78
C LEU A 62 -29.02 5.89 -11.50
N GLN A 63 -27.96 5.56 -10.75
CA GLN A 63 -26.71 5.13 -11.33
C GLN A 63 -26.91 3.75 -11.95
N ASN A 64 -27.40 3.70 -13.18
CA ASN A 64 -27.52 2.42 -13.89
C ASN A 64 -26.11 1.93 -14.27
N ARG A 65 -25.49 1.16 -13.36
CA ARG A 65 -24.22 0.48 -13.59
C ARG A 65 -24.47 -0.67 -14.57
N LYS A 66 -23.71 -0.67 -15.67
CA LYS A 66 -23.76 -1.73 -16.68
C LYS A 66 -23.15 -3.03 -16.11
N PHE A 67 -22.13 -2.87 -15.27
CA PHE A 67 -21.41 -3.96 -14.63
C PHE A 67 -21.64 -3.89 -13.13
N ARG A 68 -22.44 -4.83 -12.63
CA ARG A 68 -22.74 -4.99 -11.21
C ARG A 68 -21.71 -5.89 -10.55
N LYS A 69 -21.30 -5.52 -9.35
CA LYS A 69 -20.34 -6.26 -8.53
C LYS A 69 -20.99 -6.97 -7.35
N LYS A 70 -22.18 -6.53 -6.91
CA LYS A 70 -22.82 -7.11 -5.73
C LYS A 70 -23.02 -8.62 -5.90
N ASN A 71 -22.61 -9.36 -4.88
CA ASN A 71 -22.62 -10.81 -4.77
C ASN A 71 -21.80 -11.53 -5.85
N ARG A 72 -20.69 -10.94 -6.30
CA ARG A 72 -19.80 -11.57 -7.28
C ARG A 72 -18.43 -11.80 -6.70
N ALA A 73 -17.90 -12.99 -6.96
CA ALA A 73 -16.52 -13.32 -6.69
C ALA A 73 -15.65 -12.89 -7.88
N HIS A 74 -14.40 -12.56 -7.63
CA HIS A 74 -13.43 -12.26 -8.67
C HIS A 74 -12.09 -12.90 -8.38
N ILE A 75 -11.42 -13.30 -9.46
CA ILE A 75 -10.02 -13.74 -9.46
C ILE A 75 -9.26 -12.84 -10.43
N SER A 76 -8.05 -12.43 -10.09
CA SER A 76 -7.16 -11.78 -11.05
C SER A 76 -5.73 -12.28 -10.94
N LEU A 77 -5.06 -12.27 -12.08
CA LEU A 77 -3.63 -12.56 -12.20
C LEU A 77 -2.95 -11.37 -12.84
N GLY A 78 -1.82 -10.95 -12.29
CA GLY A 78 -1.09 -9.79 -12.77
C GLY A 78 0.41 -9.91 -12.64
N ALA A 79 1.11 -9.06 -13.38
CA ALA A 79 2.55 -8.92 -13.30
C ALA A 79 2.92 -7.44 -13.28
N GLY A 80 3.97 -7.11 -12.55
CA GLY A 80 4.29 -5.74 -12.20
C GLY A 80 5.75 -5.54 -11.86
N ILE A 81 6.03 -4.33 -11.38
CA ILE A 81 7.34 -3.91 -10.91
C ILE A 81 7.23 -3.38 -9.49
N THR A 82 8.31 -3.55 -8.73
CA THR A 82 8.47 -2.94 -7.42
C THR A 82 9.15 -1.59 -7.59
N ALA A 83 8.47 -0.50 -7.22
CA ALA A 83 8.94 0.88 -7.32
C ALA A 83 9.70 1.35 -6.06
N SER A 84 9.92 0.46 -5.09
CA SER A 84 10.64 0.74 -3.85
C SER A 84 11.99 0.05 -3.78
N GLY A 85 13.00 0.78 -3.28
CA GLY A 85 14.36 0.27 -3.11
C GLY A 85 15.34 1.06 -3.98
N ALA A 86 16.39 1.63 -3.37
CA ALA A 86 17.39 2.41 -4.11
C ALA A 86 18.40 1.52 -4.87
N PHE A 87 18.58 0.28 -4.41
CA PHE A 87 19.64 -0.63 -4.86
C PHE A 87 19.10 -1.93 -5.46
N VAL A 88 17.79 -2.05 -5.65
CA VAL A 88 17.12 -3.29 -6.07
C VAL A 88 16.10 -2.95 -7.13
N ASP A 89 16.15 -3.68 -8.24
CA ASP A 89 15.07 -3.72 -9.22
C ASP A 89 14.33 -5.05 -9.03
N SER A 90 13.00 -5.00 -8.91
CA SER A 90 12.18 -6.20 -8.67
C SER A 90 10.97 -6.22 -9.59
N LYS A 91 10.64 -7.43 -10.05
CA LYS A 91 9.42 -7.74 -10.80
C LYS A 91 8.55 -8.62 -9.93
N ASN A 92 7.24 -8.41 -9.98
CA ASN A 92 6.29 -9.18 -9.21
C ASN A 92 5.28 -9.90 -10.11
N PHE A 93 4.76 -11.02 -9.61
CA PHE A 93 3.61 -11.72 -10.13
C PHE A 93 2.60 -11.91 -9.00
N GLN A 94 1.38 -11.40 -9.20
CA GLN A 94 0.34 -11.38 -8.18
C GLN A 94 -0.88 -12.22 -8.59
N GLY A 95 -1.43 -12.95 -7.64
CA GLY A 95 -2.75 -13.54 -7.69
C GLY A 95 -3.66 -12.91 -6.65
N ARG A 96 -4.89 -12.55 -7.05
CA ARG A 96 -5.89 -11.97 -6.15
C ARG A 96 -7.19 -12.74 -6.23
N LEU A 97 -7.84 -12.91 -5.08
CA LEU A 97 -9.15 -13.54 -4.93
C LEU A 97 -10.02 -12.64 -4.06
N GLY A 98 -11.18 -12.23 -4.55
CA GLY A 98 -12.05 -11.36 -3.78
C GLY A 98 -13.53 -11.60 -4.03
N TYR A 99 -14.35 -10.89 -3.25
CA TYR A 99 -15.79 -10.95 -3.31
C TYR A 99 -16.39 -9.61 -2.90
N PHE A 100 -17.32 -9.10 -3.71
CA PHE A 100 -18.07 -7.90 -3.44
C PHE A 100 -19.44 -8.26 -2.85
N PHE A 101 -19.67 -7.96 -1.57
CA PHE A 101 -20.96 -8.19 -0.91
C PHE A 101 -21.95 -7.02 -1.10
N ARG A 102 -21.42 -5.86 -1.51
CA ARG A 102 -22.17 -4.68 -1.98
C ARG A 102 -21.55 -4.16 -3.27
N GLU A 103 -22.22 -3.21 -3.93
CA GLU A 103 -21.68 -2.58 -5.14
C GLU A 103 -20.42 -1.75 -4.87
N GLU A 104 -20.24 -1.29 -3.63
CA GLU A 104 -19.12 -0.46 -3.19
C GLU A 104 -18.15 -1.21 -2.28
N TRP A 105 -18.56 -2.31 -1.66
CA TRP A 105 -17.76 -2.98 -0.63
C TRP A 105 -17.50 -4.45 -0.91
N GLY A 106 -16.26 -4.86 -0.65
CA GLY A 106 -15.81 -6.24 -0.80
C GLY A 106 -14.64 -6.57 0.11
N PHE A 107 -14.13 -7.79 -0.04
CA PHE A 107 -12.86 -8.22 0.53
C PHE A 107 -12.01 -8.86 -0.55
N GLU A 108 -10.70 -8.84 -0.37
CA GLU A 108 -9.74 -9.44 -1.30
C GLU A 108 -8.56 -10.02 -0.51
N ALA A 109 -8.15 -11.22 -0.91
CA ALA A 109 -6.89 -11.83 -0.55
C ALA A 109 -5.93 -11.66 -1.73
N ILE A 110 -4.66 -11.40 -1.42
CA ILE A 110 -3.59 -11.20 -2.39
C ILE A 110 -2.42 -12.10 -2.02
N TYR A 111 -1.79 -12.68 -3.02
CA TYR A 111 -0.50 -13.34 -2.91
C TYR A 111 0.40 -12.84 -4.04
N SER A 112 1.61 -12.42 -3.70
CA SER A 112 2.61 -11.93 -4.65
C SER A 112 3.92 -12.68 -4.47
N ILE A 113 4.53 -13.04 -5.59
CA ILE A 113 5.89 -13.55 -5.66
C ILE A 113 6.71 -12.49 -6.39
N ASN A 114 7.83 -12.10 -5.79
CA ASN A 114 8.69 -11.02 -6.25
C ASN A 114 10.07 -11.62 -6.56
N ASN A 115 10.62 -11.24 -7.71
CA ASN A 115 11.98 -11.61 -8.10
C ASN A 115 12.79 -10.32 -8.22
N GLY A 116 13.66 -10.08 -7.25
CA GLY A 116 14.48 -8.87 -7.16
C GLY A 116 15.97 -9.16 -7.30
N GLU A 117 16.66 -8.25 -7.97
CA GLU A 117 18.11 -8.30 -8.18
C GLU A 117 18.72 -6.92 -7.88
N GLU A 118 20.02 -6.90 -7.57
CA GLU A 118 20.74 -5.64 -7.40
C GLU A 118 20.78 -4.84 -8.70
N ASN A 119 20.54 -3.53 -8.61
CA ASN A 119 20.56 -2.64 -9.77
C ASN A 119 21.93 -1.99 -9.99
N ASP A 120 22.07 -1.23 -11.08
CA ASP A 120 23.31 -0.54 -11.46
C ASP A 120 23.80 0.45 -10.39
N THR A 121 22.88 0.99 -9.58
CA THR A 121 23.23 1.88 -8.45
C THR A 121 23.95 1.12 -7.36
N ALA A 122 23.52 -0.11 -7.05
CA ALA A 122 24.20 -0.98 -6.09
C ALA A 122 25.61 -1.34 -6.59
N SER A 123 25.72 -1.68 -7.88
CA SER A 123 27.00 -1.98 -8.53
C SER A 123 27.98 -0.81 -8.48
N SER A 124 27.48 0.41 -8.64
CA SER A 124 28.28 1.64 -8.56
C SER A 124 28.82 1.90 -7.16
N VAL A 125 28.06 1.57 -6.11
CA VAL A 125 28.49 1.71 -4.71
C VAL A 125 29.54 0.65 -4.34
N ARG A 126 29.39 -0.58 -4.85
CA ARG A 126 30.38 -1.66 -4.66
C ARG A 126 31.73 -1.35 -5.28
N ASN A 127 31.76 -0.56 -6.37
CA ASN A 127 32.96 -0.10 -7.06
C ASN A 127 34.00 -1.22 -7.28
N ASN A 128 33.66 -2.18 -8.15
CA ASN A 128 34.43 -3.40 -8.45
C ASN A 128 35.89 -3.18 -8.95
N GLY A 129 36.38 -1.94 -9.01
CA GLY A 129 37.75 -1.57 -9.41
C GLY A 129 38.48 -0.60 -8.45
N GLY A 130 37.96 -0.35 -7.24
CA GLY A 130 38.57 0.60 -6.27
C GLY A 130 38.11 0.42 -4.82
N THR A 131 38.28 1.43 -3.96
CA THR A 131 37.73 1.46 -2.58
C THR A 131 36.23 1.71 -2.59
N GLY A 132 35.44 0.68 -2.89
CA GLY A 132 33.97 0.70 -2.79
C GLY A 132 33.44 0.38 -1.39
N SER A 133 32.12 0.51 -1.21
CA SER A 133 31.40 0.15 0.01
C SER A 133 30.31 -0.87 -0.30
N VAL A 134 29.82 -1.60 0.71
CA VAL A 134 28.71 -2.54 0.55
C VAL A 134 27.38 -1.81 0.73
N PRO A 135 26.51 -1.72 -0.28
CA PRO A 135 25.17 -1.16 -0.11
C PRO A 135 24.31 -2.14 0.71
N PHE A 136 23.53 -1.61 1.66
CA PHE A 136 22.49 -2.42 2.29
C PHE A 136 21.32 -2.58 1.32
N ARG A 137 20.95 -3.83 1.06
CA ARG A 137 19.82 -4.20 0.21
C ARG A 137 18.82 -5.03 0.99
N ARG A 138 17.56 -4.83 0.65
CA ARG A 138 16.40 -5.54 1.17
C ARG A 138 15.48 -5.81 0.01
N ILE A 139 15.28 -7.09 -0.28
CA ILE A 139 14.49 -7.58 -1.39
C ILE A 139 13.27 -8.25 -0.76
N VAL A 140 12.07 -7.78 -1.10
CA VAL A 140 10.84 -8.49 -0.72
C VAL A 140 10.70 -9.65 -1.70
N ASP A 141 10.69 -10.88 -1.19
CA ASP A 141 10.63 -12.10 -2.00
C ASP A 141 9.19 -12.54 -2.26
N SER A 142 8.33 -12.38 -1.26
CA SER A 142 6.90 -12.65 -1.41
C SER A 142 6.08 -11.93 -0.34
N TYR A 143 4.78 -11.80 -0.59
CA TYR A 143 3.84 -11.40 0.45
C TYR A 143 2.46 -11.99 0.23
N MET A 144 1.75 -12.19 1.34
CA MET A 144 0.36 -12.59 1.38
C MET A 144 -0.43 -11.64 2.27
N GLY A 145 -1.59 -11.18 1.81
CA GLY A 145 -2.39 -10.21 2.56
C GLY A 145 -3.89 -10.38 2.35
N GLY A 146 -4.63 -9.75 3.25
CA GLY A 146 -6.08 -9.65 3.20
C GLY A 146 -6.52 -8.21 3.42
N MET A 147 -7.51 -7.76 2.66
CA MET A 147 -7.92 -6.36 2.60
C MET A 147 -9.43 -6.22 2.42
N VAL A 148 -9.98 -5.16 3.01
CA VAL A 148 -11.33 -4.68 2.71
C VAL A 148 -11.24 -3.74 1.51
N LEU A 149 -12.14 -3.92 0.56
CA LEU A 149 -12.25 -3.10 -0.64
C LEU A 149 -13.38 -2.09 -0.50
N TRP A 150 -13.11 -0.86 -0.92
CA TRP A 150 -14.07 0.21 -1.10
C TRP A 150 -13.95 0.78 -2.50
N SER A 151 -15.06 0.80 -3.24
CA SER A 151 -15.12 1.33 -4.60
C SER A 151 -16.08 2.52 -4.65
N PRO A 152 -15.58 3.74 -4.38
CA PRO A 152 -16.42 4.92 -4.22
C PRO A 152 -17.02 5.45 -5.53
N PHE A 153 -16.36 5.19 -6.67
CA PHE A 153 -16.71 5.84 -7.94
C PHE A 153 -16.78 4.84 -9.08
N TYR A 154 -17.90 4.88 -9.81
CA TYR A 154 -18.09 4.27 -11.11
C TYR A 154 -18.05 5.34 -12.20
N SER A 155 -17.14 5.19 -13.15
CA SER A 155 -16.84 6.16 -14.19
C SER A 155 -17.13 5.61 -15.59
N LYS A 156 -17.53 6.49 -16.49
CA LYS A 156 -17.74 6.20 -17.92
C LYS A 156 -16.83 7.11 -18.74
N ILE A 157 -15.87 6.53 -19.45
CA ILE A 157 -14.98 7.26 -20.36
C ILE A 157 -15.52 7.04 -21.77
N ASN A 158 -16.01 8.12 -22.39
CA ASN A 158 -16.48 8.07 -23.78
C ASN A 158 -15.30 8.30 -24.72
N THR A 159 -14.93 7.28 -25.49
CA THR A 159 -14.05 7.44 -26.66
C THR A 159 -14.91 7.65 -27.91
N PHE A 160 -14.32 8.08 -29.03
CA PHE A 160 -15.08 8.40 -30.24
C PHE A 160 -16.04 7.29 -30.71
N ASN A 161 -15.71 6.01 -30.44
CA ASN A 161 -16.49 4.86 -30.91
C ASN A 161 -16.94 3.89 -29.81
N LYS A 162 -16.50 4.05 -28.55
CA LYS A 162 -16.79 3.09 -27.47
C LYS A 162 -16.80 3.75 -26.09
N ILE A 163 -17.72 3.33 -25.23
CA ILE A 163 -17.73 3.71 -23.81
C ILE A 163 -16.95 2.65 -23.02
N VAL A 164 -15.91 3.09 -22.31
CA VAL A 164 -15.15 2.28 -21.36
C VAL A 164 -15.68 2.56 -19.96
N TYR A 165 -15.97 1.50 -19.21
CA TYR A 165 -16.48 1.59 -17.85
C TYR A 165 -15.34 1.29 -16.87
N VAL A 166 -15.19 2.13 -15.86
CA VAL A 166 -14.03 2.10 -14.96
C VAL A 166 -14.51 2.22 -13.51
N ASP A 167 -13.94 1.42 -12.62
CA ASP A 167 -14.09 1.56 -11.19
C ASP A 167 -12.77 1.98 -10.55
N TRP A 168 -12.87 2.95 -9.63
CA TRP A 168 -11.83 3.17 -8.63
C TRP A 168 -12.06 2.22 -7.47
N ILE A 169 -11.01 1.52 -7.06
CA ILE A 169 -11.02 0.59 -5.93
C ILE A 169 -9.90 1.04 -4.99
N ILE A 170 -10.25 1.22 -3.73
CA ILE A 170 -9.31 1.47 -2.66
C ILE A 170 -9.38 0.27 -1.74
N GLY A 171 -8.26 -0.19 -1.24
CA GLY A 171 -8.24 -1.26 -0.27
C GLY A 171 -7.33 -0.98 0.90
N LEU A 172 -7.70 -1.53 2.05
CA LEU A 172 -6.97 -1.40 3.30
C LEU A 172 -6.97 -2.74 4.02
N GLY A 173 -5.81 -3.14 4.54
CA GLY A 173 -5.63 -4.46 5.08
C GLY A 173 -4.31 -4.66 5.79
N VAL A 174 -3.95 -5.94 5.93
CA VAL A 174 -2.69 -6.39 6.54
C VAL A 174 -2.04 -7.41 5.63
N ALA A 175 -0.71 -7.46 5.65
CA ALA A 175 0.07 -8.41 4.89
C ALA A 175 1.21 -8.97 5.74
N GLN A 176 1.55 -10.23 5.47
CA GLN A 176 2.80 -10.84 5.87
C GLN A 176 3.71 -10.88 4.65
N LEU A 177 4.98 -10.49 4.82
CA LEU A 177 5.96 -10.50 3.76
C LEU A 177 7.22 -11.21 4.23
N GLU A 178 7.85 -11.89 3.27
CA GLU A 178 9.16 -12.50 3.39
C GLU A 178 10.14 -11.60 2.64
N GLU A 179 11.28 -11.31 3.27
CA GLU A 179 12.36 -10.55 2.66
C GLU A 179 13.70 -11.26 2.79
N THR A 180 14.57 -11.01 1.84
CA THR A 180 15.98 -11.38 1.87
C THR A 180 16.84 -10.12 1.86
N ASN A 181 17.79 -10.05 2.80
CA ASN A 181 18.67 -8.89 2.97
C ASN A 181 20.14 -9.33 3.17
N ASN A 182 21.07 -8.37 3.11
CA ASN A 182 22.51 -8.61 3.28
C ASN A 182 23.06 -8.11 4.61
N GLN A 183 22.28 -8.16 5.69
CA GLN A 183 22.70 -7.62 6.98
C GLN A 183 24.01 -8.23 7.50
N LEU A 184 24.26 -9.52 7.29
CA LEU A 184 25.49 -10.19 7.70
C LEU A 184 26.74 -9.65 7.01
N GLU A 185 26.61 -9.16 5.77
CA GLU A 185 27.68 -8.54 4.99
C GLU A 185 28.14 -7.22 5.61
N LEU A 186 27.25 -6.52 6.34
CA LEU A 186 27.54 -5.24 6.99
C LEU A 186 27.90 -5.33 8.48
N THR A 187 27.53 -6.43 9.15
CA THR A 187 27.63 -6.58 10.61
C THR A 187 28.73 -7.54 11.05
N THR A 188 29.20 -8.41 10.15
CA THR A 188 30.23 -9.40 10.45
C THR A 188 31.60 -8.90 9.99
N PHE A 189 32.63 -9.09 10.82
CA PHE A 189 34.01 -8.69 10.53
C PHE A 189 34.60 -9.27 9.21
N ASN A 190 34.00 -10.34 8.67
CA ASN A 190 34.45 -11.00 7.45
C ASN A 190 33.61 -10.68 6.20
N ASN A 191 32.65 -9.74 6.28
CA ASN A 191 31.69 -9.43 5.21
C ASN A 191 31.02 -10.69 4.63
N ASP A 192 30.35 -11.46 5.49
CA ASP A 192 29.68 -12.70 5.08
C ASP A 192 28.60 -12.40 4.01
N PRO A 193 28.73 -12.89 2.77
CA PRO A 193 27.78 -12.60 1.69
C PRO A 193 26.49 -13.42 1.81
N THR A 194 26.34 -14.26 2.83
CA THR A 194 25.16 -15.11 3.03
C THR A 194 23.92 -14.24 3.23
N PRO A 195 22.88 -14.38 2.38
CA PRO A 195 21.64 -13.64 2.54
C PRO A 195 20.90 -14.06 3.82
N THR A 196 20.26 -13.10 4.48
CA THR A 196 19.42 -13.33 5.67
C THR A 196 17.97 -13.15 5.28
N THR A 197 17.16 -14.18 5.55
CA THR A 197 15.71 -14.16 5.29
C THR A 197 14.94 -13.83 6.56
N GLU A 198 14.03 -12.86 6.48
CA GLU A 198 13.21 -12.39 7.59
C GLU A 198 11.75 -12.29 7.19
N ASN A 199 10.86 -12.45 8.18
CA ASN A 199 9.42 -12.33 8.00
C ASN A 199 8.88 -11.14 8.77
N HIS A 200 8.06 -10.32 8.10
CA HIS A 200 7.49 -9.11 8.67
C HIS A 200 5.97 -9.09 8.49
N THR A 201 5.28 -8.44 9.42
CA THR A 201 3.85 -8.13 9.27
C THR A 201 3.69 -6.62 9.16
N GLY A 202 2.89 -6.19 8.19
CA GLY A 202 2.71 -4.79 7.85
C GLY A 202 1.26 -4.40 7.61
N LEU A 203 1.03 -3.08 7.62
CA LEU A 203 -0.20 -2.48 7.12
C LEU A 203 -0.12 -2.43 5.59
N MET A 204 -1.17 -2.87 4.92
CA MET A 204 -1.26 -2.87 3.45
C MET A 204 -2.38 -1.94 3.00
N TRP A 205 -2.15 -1.19 1.93
CA TRP A 205 -3.20 -0.50 1.21
C TRP A 205 -3.01 -0.60 -0.30
N ASP A 206 -4.09 -0.42 -1.04
CA ASP A 206 -4.17 -0.60 -2.49
C ASP A 206 -5.00 0.52 -3.10
N ILE A 207 -4.57 1.02 -4.26
CA ILE A 207 -5.39 1.87 -5.13
C ILE A 207 -5.38 1.24 -6.51
N GLY A 208 -6.54 0.84 -6.98
CA GLY A 208 -6.74 0.15 -8.24
C GLY A 208 -7.71 0.87 -9.16
N MET A 209 -7.41 0.85 -10.46
CA MET A 209 -8.36 1.21 -11.52
C MET A 209 -8.75 -0.06 -12.28
N LYS A 210 -10.01 -0.48 -12.17
CA LYS A 210 -10.57 -1.63 -12.87
C LYS A 210 -11.34 -1.19 -14.11
N PHE A 211 -10.94 -1.68 -15.28
CA PHE A 211 -11.55 -1.44 -16.59
C PHE A 211 -12.36 -2.67 -17.01
N TYR A 212 -13.67 -2.50 -17.18
CA TYR A 212 -14.52 -3.60 -17.61
C TYR A 212 -14.41 -3.82 -19.13
N LEU A 213 -13.99 -5.03 -19.50
CA LEU A 213 -13.94 -5.47 -20.91
C LEU A 213 -15.31 -6.01 -21.32
N ASP A 214 -15.90 -6.87 -20.48
CA ASP A 214 -17.27 -7.38 -20.58
C ASP A 214 -17.88 -7.64 -19.18
N GLN A 215 -18.94 -8.46 -19.09
CA GLN A 215 -19.63 -8.73 -17.83
C GLN A 215 -18.81 -9.57 -16.84
N ASN A 216 -17.78 -10.27 -17.31
CA ASN A 216 -16.98 -11.19 -16.53
C ASN A 216 -15.51 -10.80 -16.55
N PHE A 217 -14.98 -10.28 -17.66
CA PHE A 217 -13.58 -9.93 -17.81
C PHE A 217 -13.31 -8.46 -17.53
N ASP A 218 -12.21 -8.22 -16.82
CA ASP A 218 -11.68 -6.90 -16.53
C ASP A 218 -10.16 -6.84 -16.68
N ALA A 219 -9.65 -5.64 -16.92
CA ALA A 219 -8.23 -5.33 -16.81
C ALA A 219 -8.05 -4.34 -15.66
N LYS A 220 -7.02 -4.48 -14.84
CA LYS A 220 -6.82 -3.65 -13.65
C LYS A 220 -5.38 -3.20 -13.52
N ILE A 221 -5.19 -1.93 -13.16
CA ILE A 221 -3.90 -1.37 -12.77
C ILE A 221 -3.97 -1.10 -11.28
N ASP A 222 -3.02 -1.63 -10.53
CA ASP A 222 -2.95 -1.54 -9.07
C ASP A 222 -1.65 -0.88 -8.61
N LEU A 223 -1.77 -0.02 -7.62
CA LEU A 223 -0.68 0.45 -6.78
C LEU A 223 -0.89 -0.13 -5.39
N THR A 224 -0.05 -1.09 -5.02
CA THR A 224 -0.09 -1.74 -3.70
C THR A 224 1.09 -1.28 -2.87
N ALA A 225 0.84 -0.88 -1.63
CA ALA A 225 1.89 -0.49 -0.70
C ALA A 225 1.76 -1.24 0.63
N ILE A 226 2.90 -1.70 1.14
CA ILE A 226 2.99 -2.40 2.43
C ILE A 226 3.99 -1.66 3.31
N HIS A 227 3.53 -1.19 4.47
CA HIS A 227 4.35 -0.52 5.47
C HIS A 227 4.65 -1.46 6.63
N TYR A 228 5.93 -1.71 6.89
CA TYR A 228 6.39 -2.68 7.89
C TYR A 228 7.58 -2.13 8.67
N LYS A 229 7.83 -2.74 9.84
CA LYS A 229 9.03 -2.48 10.63
C LYS A 229 10.02 -3.60 10.36
N ALA A 230 11.27 -3.23 10.14
CA ALA A 230 12.36 -4.19 10.00
C ALA A 230 13.64 -3.60 10.60
N ASP A 231 14.59 -4.47 10.94
CA ASP A 231 15.84 -4.03 11.55
C ASP A 231 16.79 -3.45 10.51
N GLN A 232 17.51 -2.41 10.90
CA GLN A 232 18.57 -1.81 10.11
C GLN A 232 19.93 -2.29 10.64
N PRO A 233 20.85 -2.76 9.76
CA PRO A 233 22.22 -3.06 10.15
C PRO A 233 22.92 -1.83 10.71
N ASN A 234 23.65 -2.00 11.80
CA ASN A 234 24.57 -1.01 12.34
C ASN A 234 25.93 -1.67 12.55
N SER A 235 27.02 -0.96 12.21
CA SER A 235 28.39 -1.45 12.32
C SER A 235 28.82 -1.82 13.75
N ASN A 236 28.06 -1.39 14.77
CA ASN A 236 28.31 -1.72 16.17
C ASN A 236 27.53 -2.96 16.67
N GLY A 237 26.79 -3.65 15.82
CA GLY A 237 25.96 -4.81 16.19
C GLY A 237 24.62 -4.46 16.86
N ASP A 238 24.33 -3.19 17.12
CA ASP A 238 23.03 -2.73 17.62
C ASP A 238 22.00 -2.69 16.49
N THR A 239 20.96 -3.53 16.53
CA THR A 239 19.84 -3.43 15.60
C THR A 239 18.91 -2.29 16.00
N LYS A 240 18.65 -1.38 15.05
CA LYS A 240 17.63 -0.35 15.21
C LYS A 240 16.46 -0.66 14.29
N SER A 241 15.29 -0.88 14.86
CA SER A 241 14.06 -1.02 14.08
C SER A 241 13.75 0.28 13.34
N SER A 242 13.56 0.23 12.03
CA SER A 242 13.13 1.35 11.19
C SER A 242 11.86 0.98 10.41
N TYR A 243 11.18 2.00 9.90
CA TYR A 243 10.00 1.82 9.06
C TYR A 243 10.41 1.72 7.60
N TYR A 244 9.95 0.66 6.94
CA TYR A 244 10.16 0.40 5.53
C TYR A 244 8.83 0.36 4.80
N SER A 245 8.87 0.53 3.48
CA SER A 245 7.70 0.50 2.62
C SER A 245 8.03 -0.22 1.32
N ASN A 246 7.25 -1.23 0.99
CA ASN A 246 7.27 -1.86 -0.33
C ASN A 246 6.17 -1.25 -1.20
N TRP A 247 6.48 -0.90 -2.44
CA TRP A 247 5.54 -0.31 -3.39
C TRP A 247 5.55 -1.10 -4.68
N ASP A 248 4.43 -1.67 -5.07
CA ASP A 248 4.26 -2.43 -6.30
C ASP A 248 3.26 -1.76 -7.23
N VAL A 249 3.62 -1.66 -8.51
CA VAL A 249 2.74 -1.25 -9.60
C VAL A 249 2.48 -2.47 -10.48
N THR A 250 1.22 -2.88 -10.58
CA THR A 250 0.86 -4.14 -11.22
C THR A 250 -0.24 -3.98 -12.24
N PHE A 251 -0.08 -4.63 -13.40
CA PHE A 251 -1.16 -4.79 -14.38
C PHE A 251 -1.73 -6.20 -14.28
N SER A 252 -3.04 -6.34 -14.26
CA SER A 252 -3.72 -7.63 -14.12
C SER A 252 -4.93 -7.79 -15.03
N VAL A 253 -5.28 -9.04 -15.29
CA VAL A 253 -6.53 -9.44 -15.94
C VAL A 253 -7.36 -10.22 -14.93
N GLY A 254 -8.62 -9.84 -14.82
CA GLY A 254 -9.58 -10.40 -13.87
C GLY A 254 -10.73 -11.13 -14.55
N TYR A 255 -11.29 -12.11 -13.84
CA TYR A 255 -12.54 -12.77 -14.16
C TYR A 255 -13.48 -12.70 -12.94
N SER A 256 -14.70 -12.25 -13.15
CA SER A 256 -15.75 -12.12 -12.14
C SER A 256 -16.92 -13.06 -12.46
N PHE A 257 -17.46 -13.73 -11.45
CA PHE A 257 -18.63 -14.61 -11.56
C PHE A 257 -19.63 -14.29 -10.45
#